data_AF-A0A2U3Z7E6-F1
#
_entry.id   AF-A0A2U3Z7E6-F1
#
_cell.length_a   1.000
_cell.length_b   1.000
_cell.length_c   1.000
_cell.angle_alpha   90.00
_cell.angle_beta   90.00
_cell.angle_gamma   90.00
#
_symmetry.space_group_name_H-M   'P 1'
#
loop_
_entity.id
_entity.type
_entity.pdbx_description
1 polymer ?
#
loop_
_entity_poly.entity_id
_entity_poly.type
_entity_poly.pdbx_seq_one_letter_code
_entity_poly.pdbx_strand_id
1 'polypeptide(L)' 'MVDVKCLSDYELQQELSKLGFSPGPMLPSTRKVYEKKLVQLLVSPPCASPVMNGPEELDGAQDDDDSE' A
#
# COMPACT_ATOMS: atom_id res chain seq x y z
N MET A 1 -5.09 2.94 16.68
CA MET A 1 -4.85 2.70 15.24
C MET A 1 -3.41 2.23 15.12
N VAL A 2 -3.17 1.13 14.41
CA VAL A 2 -1.80 0.65 14.17
C VAL A 2 -1.17 1.59 13.15
N ASP A 3 -0.09 2.28 13.54
CA ASP A 3 0.64 3.13 12.61
C ASP A 3 1.59 2.27 11.78
N VAL A 4 1.16 1.94 10.58
CA VAL A 4 1.90 1.14 9.58
C VAL A 4 3.27 1.72 9.25
N LYS A 5 3.43 3.05 9.28
CA LYS A 5 4.70 3.72 8.93
C LYS A 5 5.70 3.70 10.07
N CYS A 6 5.24 3.47 11.30
CA CYS A 6 6.10 3.27 12.47
C CYS A 6 6.54 1.82 12.65
N LEU A 7 6.03 0.88 11.85
CA LEU A 7 6.45 -0.52 11.93
C LEU A 7 7.83 -0.69 11.28
N SER A 8 8.66 -1.52 11.91
CA SER A 8 9.89 -2.00 11.28
C SER A 8 9.54 -3.03 10.19
N ASP A 9 10.50 -3.34 9.31
CA ASP A 9 10.33 -4.37 8.28
C ASP A 9 9.87 -5.71 8.85
N TYR A 10 10.43 -6.08 9.99
CA TYR A 10 10.10 -7.32 10.68
C TYR A 10 8.66 -7.29 11.22
N GLU A 11 8.28 -6.20 11.89
CA GLU A 11 6.93 -6.05 12.43
C GLU A 11 5.87 -6.03 11.31
N LEU A 12 6.14 -5.31 10.22
CA LEU A 12 5.28 -5.26 9.04
C LEU A 12 5.09 -6.66 8.43
N GLN A 13 6.19 -7.43 8.34
CA GLN A 13 6.17 -8.81 7.86
C GLN A 13 5.34 -9.74 8.76
N GLN A 14 5.50 -9.61 10.07
CA GLN A 14 4.78 -10.40 11.06
C GLN A 14 3.28 -10.11 11.02
N GLU A 15 2.88 -8.84 10.95
CA GLU A 15 1.47 -8.43 10.85
C GLU A 15 0.82 -8.96 9.56
N LEU A 16 1.51 -8.87 8.42
CA LEU A 16 1.04 -9.47 7.18
C LEU A 16 0.89 -11.00 7.28
N SER A 17 1.86 -11.66 7.92
CA SER A 17 1.85 -13.11 8.13
C SER A 17 0.70 -13.56 9.01
N LYS A 18 0.38 -12.81 10.07
CA LYS A 18 -0.80 -13.05 10.93
C LYS A 18 -2.12 -12.98 10.16
N LEU A 19 -2.17 -12.16 9.12
CA LEU A 19 -3.33 -12.00 8.25
C LEU A 19 -3.37 -13.06 7.11
N GLY A 20 -2.43 -14.00 7.11
CA GLY A 20 -2.33 -15.06 6.10
C GLY A 20 -1.62 -14.65 4.82
N PHE A 21 -0.94 -13.50 4.81
CA PHE A 21 -0.14 -13.05 3.68
C PHE A 21 1.33 -13.38 3.93
N SER A 22 1.98 -14.11 3.01
CA SER A 22 3.39 -14.47 3.14
C SER A 22 4.25 -13.48 2.34
N PRO A 23 4.82 -12.44 2.98
CA PRO A 23 5.61 -11.45 2.28
C PRO A 23 6.97 -12.02 1.85
N GLY A 24 7.46 -11.50 0.73
CA GLY A 24 8.80 -11.80 0.21
C GLY A 24 9.85 -10.86 0.80
N PRO A 25 10.97 -10.62 0.08
CA PRO A 25 12.04 -9.74 0.56
C PRO A 25 11.52 -8.32 0.82
N MET A 26 11.80 -7.83 2.04
CA MET A 26 11.50 -6.46 2.47
C MET A 26 12.52 -5.50 1.84
N LEU A 27 12.20 -5.03 0.65
CA LEU A 27 12.97 -4.00 -0.06
C LEU A 27 12.30 -2.65 0.14
N PRO A 28 13.04 -1.52 0.06
CA PRO A 28 12.46 -0.19 0.18
C PRO A 28 11.32 0.06 -0.83
N SER A 29 11.44 -0.51 -2.04
CA SER A 29 10.43 -0.44 -3.09
C SER A 29 9.19 -1.28 -2.79
N THR A 30 9.33 -2.44 -2.13
CA THR A 30 8.20 -3.29 -1.73
C THR A 30 7.61 -2.93 -0.37
N ARG A 31 8.35 -2.26 0.53
CA ARG A 31 7.85 -1.82 1.85
C ARG A 31 6.56 -1.01 1.71
N LYS A 32 6.54 -0.05 0.79
CA LYS A 32 5.37 0.80 0.52
C LYS A 32 4.14 -0.01 0.05
N VAL A 33 4.38 -1.09 -0.68
CA VAL A 33 3.34 -2.04 -1.13
C VAL A 33 2.79 -2.83 0.06
N TYR A 34 3.67 -3.31 0.94
CA TYR A 34 3.31 -4.07 2.13
C TYR A 34 2.56 -3.24 3.17
N GLU A 35 2.96 -1.98 3.40
CA GLU A 35 2.22 -1.03 4.25
C GLU A 35 0.80 -0.82 3.73
N LYS A 36 0.66 -0.53 2.42
CA LYS A 36 -0.66 -0.35 1.79
C LYS A 36 -1.51 -1.61 1.92
N LYS A 37 -0.91 -2.79 1.74
CA LYS A 37 -1.56 -4.09 1.92
C LYS A 37 -2.06 -4.29 3.35
N LEU A 38 -1.24 -3.96 4.36
CA LEU A 38 -1.60 -4.11 5.76
C LEU A 38 -2.77 -3.21 6.13
N VAL A 39 -2.76 -1.93 5.71
CA VAL A 39 -3.92 -1.03 5.89
C VAL A 39 -5.17 -1.61 5.24
N GLN A 40 -5.03 -2.13 4.03
CA GLN A 40 -6.16 -2.66 3.26
C GLN A 40 -6.79 -3.89 3.95
N LEU A 41 -5.96 -4.77 4.52
CA LEU A 41 -6.40 -5.95 5.28
C LEU A 41 -7.03 -5.58 6.65
N LEU A 42 -6.56 -4.50 7.27
CA LEU A 42 -7.12 -3.97 8.52
C LEU A 42 -8.46 -3.25 8.30
N VAL A 43 -8.63 -2.56 7.16
CA VAL A 43 -9.84 -1.81 6.81
C VAL A 43 -10.92 -2.70 6.19
N SER A 44 -10.55 -3.75 5.45
CA SER A 44 -11.48 -4.71 4.86
C SER A 44 -10.97 -6.15 5.03
N PRO A 45 -11.79 -7.09 5.54
CA PRO A 45 -11.43 -8.51 5.53
C PRO A 45 -11.23 -8.99 4.08
N PRO A 46 -10.36 -10.00 3.86
CA PRO A 46 -9.82 -10.29 2.52
C PRO A 46 -10.85 -10.97 1.62
N CYS A 47 -11.58 -10.17 0.85
CA CYS A 47 -12.14 -10.63 -0.42
C CYS A 47 -11.01 -10.59 -1.46
N ALA A 48 -10.30 -11.72 -1.62
CA ALA A 48 -9.39 -12.06 -2.71
C ALA A 48 -8.58 -10.93 -3.39
N SER A 49 -7.31 -10.82 -3.02
CA SER A 49 -6.18 -10.27 -3.79
C SER A 49 -6.40 -8.96 -4.58
N PRO A 50 -5.95 -7.79 -4.06
CA PRO A 50 -5.75 -6.63 -4.91
C PRO A 50 -4.45 -6.86 -5.70
N VAL A 51 -4.62 -7.26 -6.96
CA VAL A 51 -3.69 -6.94 -8.03
C VAL A 51 -3.71 -5.42 -8.15
N MET A 52 -2.68 -4.74 -7.67
CA MET A 52 -2.39 -3.39 -8.14
C MET A 52 -1.00 -3.37 -8.77
N ASN A 53 -0.98 -3.76 -10.03
CA ASN A 53 -0.04 -3.16 -10.96
C ASN A 53 -0.69 -1.81 -11.31
N GLY A 54 -0.07 -0.71 -10.90
CA GLY A 54 -0.55 0.61 -11.26
C GLY A 54 0.52 1.64 -10.91
N PRO A 55 1.30 2.13 -11.88
CA PRO A 55 1.86 3.47 -11.76
C PRO A 55 0.65 4.40 -11.78
N GLU A 56 0.32 4.94 -10.62
CA GLU A 56 -0.59 6.08 -10.49
C GLU A 56 0.17 7.28 -11.08
N GLU A 57 0.11 7.42 -12.41
CA GLU A 57 0.41 8.67 -13.10
C GLU A 57 -0.69 9.66 -12.71
N LEU A 58 -0.43 10.41 -11.65
CA LEU A 58 -1.07 11.70 -11.40
C LEU A 58 -0.34 12.72 -12.28
N ASP A 59 -0.50 12.64 -13.60
CA ASP A 59 -0.11 13.76 -14.46
C ASP A 59 -1.34 14.65 -14.59
N GLY A 60 -1.29 15.75 -13.84
CA GLY A 60 -2.34 16.74 -13.77
C GLY A 60 -2.50 17.46 -15.09
N ALA A 61 -3.49 17.05 -15.88
CA ALA A 61 -4.13 17.97 -16.81
C ALA A 61 -4.90 19.00 -15.97
N GLN A 62 -4.26 20.15 -15.75
CA GLN A 62 -4.99 21.35 -15.37
C GLN A 62 -5.23 22.09 -16.69
N ASP A 63 -6.36 21.76 -17.33
CA ASP A 63 -7.02 22.69 -18.23
C ASP A 63 -7.70 23.81 -17.43
N ASP A 64 -8.25 24.76 -18.17
CA ASP A 64 -8.88 26.03 -17.77
C ASP A 64 -7.93 27.22 -17.55
N ASP A 65 -8.17 28.40 -18.09
CA ASP A 65 -9.07 28.89 -19.14
C ASP A 65 -8.64 30.34 -19.39
N ASP A 66 -8.92 30.80 -20.59
CA ASP A 66 -8.78 32.16 -21.12
C ASP A 66 -9.27 33.28 -20.16
N SER A 67 -8.50 34.35 -19.98
CA SER A 67 -9.02 35.67 -19.59
C SER A 67 -8.02 36.81 -19.84
N GLU A 68 -8.39 37.63 -20.83
CA GLU A 68 -8.03 39.04 -21.15
C GLU A 68 -6.75 39.39 -21.94
#